data_AF-A0A1D4KVD3-F1
#
_entry.id   AF-A0A1D4KVD3-F1
#
_cell.length_a   1.000
_cell.length_b   1.000
_cell.length_c   1.000
_cell.angle_alpha   90.00
_cell.angle_beta   90.00
_cell.angle_gamma   90.00
#
_symmetry.space_group_name_H-M   'P 1'
#
loop_
_entity.id
_entity.type
_entity.pdbx_description
1 polymer ?
#
loop_
_entity_poly.entity_id
_entity_poly.type
_entity_poly.pdbx_seq_one_letter_code
_entity_poly.pdbx_strand_id
1 'polypeptide(L)'
;MYQLELHDLEKRIAKLINLIEVFKFGYVTNHRHKPQYKTAVHTFVESEYNAFNDLNLRHMSLFHYNYYVFLSEQIDNPIDELTVGNTTKHIDTIQHRLLRIHQQLLYFL
;
A
#
# COMPACT_ATOMS: atom_id res chain seq x y z
N MET A 1 -24.07 -6.64 1.27
CA MET A 1 -23.38 -5.55 0.55
C MET A 1 -22.18 -5.04 1.34
N TYR A 2 -22.33 -4.56 2.57
CA TYR A 2 -21.22 -3.98 3.36
C TYR A 2 -20.01 -4.94 3.58
N GLN A 3 -20.25 -6.22 3.82
CA GLN A 3 -19.18 -7.22 3.96
C GLN A 3 -18.42 -7.49 2.65
N LEU A 4 -19.07 -7.36 1.50
CA LEU A 4 -18.42 -7.58 0.19
C LEU A 4 -17.40 -6.46 -0.07
N GLU A 5 -17.78 -5.21 0.17
CA GLU A 5 -16.90 -4.04 0.03
C GLU A 5 -15.68 -4.13 0.96
N LEU A 6 -15.88 -4.59 2.21
CA LEU A 6 -14.78 -4.78 3.16
C LEU A 6 -13.84 -5.93 2.76
N HIS A 7 -14.37 -7.03 2.21
CA HIS A 7 -13.53 -8.09 1.64
C HIS A 7 -12.76 -7.63 0.40
N ASP A 8 -13.36 -6.80 -0.44
CA ASP A 8 -12.66 -6.27 -1.61
C ASP A 8 -11.59 -5.25 -1.23
N LEU A 9 -11.84 -4.44 -0.20
CA LEU A 9 -10.82 -3.58 0.42
C LEU A 9 -9.67 -4.40 0.99
N GLU A 10 -9.96 -5.52 1.67
CA GLU A 10 -8.95 -6.42 2.23
C GLU A 10 -8.01 -6.95 1.14
N LYS A 11 -8.57 -7.46 0.03
CA LYS A 11 -7.79 -7.96 -1.10
C LYS A 11 -6.89 -6.88 -1.70
N ARG A 12 -7.39 -5.65 -1.82
CA ARG A 12 -6.62 -4.50 -2.34
C ARG A 12 -5.44 -4.18 -1.44
N ILE A 13 -5.66 -4.10 -0.12
CA ILE A 13 -4.61 -3.86 0.87
C ILE A 13 -3.59 -5.00 0.86
N ALA A 14 -4.04 -6.26 0.89
CA ALA A 14 -3.16 -7.43 0.87
C ALA A 14 -2.27 -7.47 -0.39
N LYS A 15 -2.83 -7.09 -1.55
CA LYS A 15 -2.06 -6.97 -2.79
C LYS A 15 -0.95 -5.93 -2.68
N LEU A 16 -1.22 -4.76 -2.12
CA LEU A 16 -0.21 -3.73 -1.93
C LEU A 16 0.88 -4.16 -0.92
N ILE A 17 0.50 -4.83 0.17
CA ILE A 17 1.45 -5.39 1.14
C ILE A 17 2.43 -6.33 0.43
N ASN A 18 1.92 -7.23 -0.42
CA ASN A 18 2.76 -8.17 -1.16
C ASN A 18 3.70 -7.47 -2.15
N LEU A 19 3.23 -6.43 -2.84
CA LEU A 19 4.08 -5.65 -3.75
C LEU A 19 5.23 -4.95 -3.00
N ILE A 20 4.93 -4.37 -1.83
CA ILE A 20 5.94 -3.75 -0.97
C ILE A 20 6.94 -4.78 -0.47
N GLU A 21 6.51 -5.97 -0.08
CA GLU A 21 7.39 -7.06 0.36
C GLU A 21 8.33 -7.51 -0.76
N VAL A 22 7.83 -7.67 -1.99
CA VAL A 22 8.66 -8.01 -3.16
C VAL A 22 9.67 -6.92 -3.47
N PHE A 23 9.26 -5.65 -3.37
CA PHE A 23 10.17 -4.52 -3.54
C PHE A 23 11.27 -4.51 -2.46
N LYS A 24 10.89 -4.67 -1.20
CA LYS A 24 11.82 -4.79 -0.06
C LYS A 24 12.80 -5.94 -0.25
N PHE A 25 12.33 -7.12 -0.65
CA PHE A 25 13.19 -8.25 -1.00
C PHE A 25 14.19 -7.88 -2.09
N GLY A 26 13.72 -7.24 -3.17
CA GLY A 26 14.57 -6.80 -4.26
C GLY A 26 15.63 -5.79 -3.83
N TYR A 27 15.29 -4.91 -2.88
CA TYR A 27 16.23 -3.98 -2.27
C TYR A 27 17.28 -4.70 -1.41
N VAL A 28 16.84 -5.52 -0.45
CA VAL A 28 17.73 -6.21 0.51
C VAL A 28 18.70 -7.16 -0.19
N THR A 29 18.25 -7.83 -1.25
CA THR A 29 19.08 -8.79 -2.00
C THR A 29 19.83 -8.15 -3.17
N ASN A 30 19.68 -6.84 -3.38
CA ASN A 30 20.18 -6.12 -4.55
C ASN A 30 19.82 -6.82 -5.87
N HIS A 31 18.56 -7.24 -5.98
CA HIS A 31 18.06 -8.03 -7.10
C HIS A 31 18.02 -7.19 -8.39
N ARG A 32 18.37 -7.80 -9.53
CA ARG A 32 18.40 -7.13 -10.84
C ARG A 32 17.04 -6.52 -11.25
N HIS A 33 15.94 -7.08 -10.77
CA HIS A 33 14.58 -6.62 -11.08
C HIS A 33 14.03 -5.61 -10.05
N LYS A 34 14.85 -5.13 -9.09
CA LYS A 34 14.46 -4.10 -8.11
C LYS A 34 13.77 -2.88 -8.75
N PRO A 35 14.24 -2.30 -9.88
CA PRO A 35 13.55 -1.18 -10.53
C PRO A 35 12.13 -1.55 -10.99
N GLN A 36 11.93 -2.77 -11.47
CA GLN A 36 10.61 -3.25 -11.91
C GLN A 36 9.66 -3.41 -10.72
N TYR A 37 10.15 -3.90 -9.58
CA TYR A 37 9.34 -4.02 -8.36
C TYR A 37 8.93 -2.66 -7.81
N LYS A 38 9.85 -1.68 -7.84
CA LYS A 38 9.56 -0.29 -7.50
C LYS A 38 8.44 0.28 -8.38
N THR A 39 8.58 0.14 -9.71
CA THR A 39 7.53 0.59 -10.65
C THR A 39 6.20 -0.10 -10.39
N ALA A 40 6.19 -1.40 -10.09
CA ALA A 40 4.96 -2.13 -9.80
C ALA A 40 4.23 -1.59 -8.56
N VAL A 41 4.95 -1.22 -7.50
CA VAL A 41 4.38 -0.57 -6.32
C VAL A 41 3.77 0.78 -6.69
N HIS A 42 4.54 1.64 -7.39
CA HIS A 42 4.09 2.98 -7.75
C HIS A 42 2.86 2.96 -8.65
N THR A 43 2.89 2.16 -9.72
CA THR A 43 1.75 2.02 -10.63
C THR A 43 0.51 1.50 -9.90
N PHE A 44 0.67 0.57 -8.95
CA PHE A 44 -0.45 0.08 -8.18
C PHE A 44 -1.04 1.17 -7.27
N VAL A 45 -0.20 1.88 -6.51
CA VAL A 45 -0.63 2.99 -5.63
C VAL A 45 -1.38 4.06 -6.42
N GLU A 46 -0.84 4.49 -7.56
CA GLU A 46 -1.46 5.49 -8.43
C GLU A 46 -2.81 5.00 -8.96
N SER A 47 -2.88 3.75 -9.45
CA SER A 47 -4.11 3.17 -9.95
C SER A 47 -5.19 3.06 -8.86
N GLU A 48 -4.83 2.68 -7.63
CA GLU A 48 -5.76 2.59 -6.52
C GLU A 48 -6.22 3.98 -6.07
N TYR A 49 -5.31 4.94 -5.95
CA TYR A 49 -5.66 6.32 -5.57
C TYR A 49 -6.68 6.93 -6.54
N ASN A 50 -6.45 6.75 -7.86
CA ASN A 50 -7.38 7.21 -8.89
C ASN A 50 -8.72 6.48 -8.79
N ALA A 51 -8.72 5.15 -8.64
CA ALA A 51 -9.96 4.39 -8.46
C ALA A 51 -10.78 4.84 -7.23
N PHE A 52 -10.12 5.16 -6.11
CA PHE A 52 -10.79 5.67 -4.91
C PHE A 52 -11.39 7.06 -5.11
N ASN A 53 -10.79 7.88 -5.96
CA ASN A 53 -11.31 9.19 -6.32
C ASN A 53 -12.47 9.11 -7.30
N ASP A 54 -12.33 8.33 -8.38
CA ASP A 54 -13.32 8.20 -9.44
C ASP A 54 -14.62 7.54 -8.93
N LEU A 55 -14.48 6.50 -8.10
CA LEU A 55 -15.60 5.74 -7.55
C LEU A 55 -16.07 6.26 -6.19
N ASN A 56 -15.46 7.33 -5.66
CA ASN A 56 -15.73 7.90 -4.34
C ASN A 56 -15.66 6.87 -3.17
N LEU A 57 -14.82 5.84 -3.30
CA LEU A 57 -14.70 4.74 -2.32
C LEU A 57 -14.28 5.24 -0.93
N ARG A 58 -13.56 6.36 -0.86
CA ARG A 58 -13.10 6.99 0.40
C ARG A 58 -14.24 7.33 1.38
N HIS A 59 -15.48 7.42 0.91
CA HIS A 59 -16.66 7.72 1.74
C HIS A 59 -17.45 6.48 2.17
N MET A 60 -17.04 5.26 1.80
CA MET A 60 -17.79 4.04 2.10
C MET A 60 -17.67 3.56 3.55
N SER A 61 -16.47 3.67 4.14
CA SER A 61 -16.24 3.33 5.55
C SER A 61 -14.97 3.99 6.08
N LEU A 62 -14.79 3.93 7.41
CA LEU A 62 -13.55 4.38 8.05
C LEU A 62 -12.32 3.63 7.52
N PHE A 63 -12.44 2.34 7.21
CA PHE A 63 -11.34 1.54 6.65
C PHE A 63 -10.94 2.03 5.25
N HIS A 64 -11.94 2.34 4.41
CA HIS A 64 -11.69 2.90 3.08
C HIS A 64 -11.00 4.27 3.19
N TYR A 65 -11.46 5.11 4.11
CA TYR A 65 -10.84 6.40 4.35
C TYR A 65 -9.39 6.28 4.84
N ASN A 66 -9.11 5.38 5.80
CA ASN A 66 -7.75 5.16 6.31
C ASN A 66 -6.80 4.65 5.22
N TYR A 67 -7.26 3.73 4.37
CA TYR A 67 -6.48 3.25 3.24
C TYR A 67 -6.28 4.36 2.18
N TYR A 68 -7.31 5.15 1.89
CA TYR A 68 -7.19 6.31 1.01
C TYR A 68 -6.16 7.33 1.49
N VAL A 69 -6.17 7.67 2.78
CA VAL A 69 -5.16 8.57 3.38
C VAL A 69 -3.77 7.99 3.21
N PHE A 70 -3.59 6.68 3.46
CA PHE A 70 -2.32 6.01 3.21
C PHE A 70 -1.88 6.15 1.74
N LEU A 71 -2.79 5.91 0.78
CA LEU A 71 -2.49 6.05 -0.65
C LEU A 71 -2.09 7.49 -1.00
N SER A 72 -2.84 8.49 -0.52
CA SER A 72 -2.55 9.91 -0.75
C SER A 72 -1.16 10.28 -0.26
N GLU A 73 -0.77 9.84 0.93
CA GLU A 73 0.58 10.07 1.45
C GLU A 73 1.66 9.43 0.57
N GLN A 74 1.37 8.27 -0.04
CA GLN A 74 2.31 7.59 -0.95
C GLN A 74 2.34 8.22 -2.35
N ILE A 75 1.34 9.01 -2.74
CA ILE A 75 1.42 9.87 -3.92
C ILE A 75 2.36 11.04 -3.65
N ASP A 76 2.20 11.70 -2.50
CA ASP A 76 3.04 12.84 -2.12
C ASP A 76 4.48 12.44 -1.79
N ASN A 77 4.65 11.28 -1.14
CA ASN A 77 5.93 10.73 -0.73
C ASN A 77 6.00 9.24 -1.11
N PRO A 78 6.41 8.92 -2.35
CA PRO A 78 6.46 7.55 -2.85
C PRO A 78 7.33 6.61 -2.02
N ILE A 79 6.94 5.32 -2.01
CA ILE A 79 7.69 4.24 -1.35
C ILE A 79 9.00 4.04 -2.11
N ASP A 80 10.06 4.70 -1.64
CA ASP A 80 11.32 4.82 -2.35
C ASP A 80 12.55 4.56 -1.49
N GLU A 81 13.66 4.34 -2.19
CA GLU A 81 14.98 4.31 -1.58
C GLU A 81 15.34 5.70 -1.07
N LEU A 82 15.75 5.80 0.19
CA LEU A 82 16.22 7.06 0.74
C LEU A 82 17.57 7.41 0.14
N THR A 83 17.75 8.68 -0.24
CA THR A 83 19.05 9.21 -0.72
C THR A 83 20.11 9.17 0.36
N VAL A 84 19.72 9.32 1.64
CA VAL A 84 20.57 9.17 2.82
C VAL A 84 19.75 8.53 3.95
N GLY A 85 20.24 7.41 4.52
CA GLY A 85 19.60 6.74 5.65
C GLY A 85 19.29 5.26 5.43
N ASN A 86 18.54 4.67 6.35
CA ASN A 86 18.19 3.24 6.31
C ASN A 86 16.87 3.03 5.55
N THR A 87 16.98 2.87 4.23
CA THR A 87 15.86 2.55 3.32
C THR A 87 15.04 1.35 3.78
N THR A 88 15.67 0.27 4.29
CA THR A 88 14.94 -0.90 4.77
C THR A 88 14.02 -0.54 5.93
N LYS A 89 14.52 0.23 6.91
CA LYS A 89 13.70 0.70 8.04
C LYS A 89 12.58 1.64 7.59
N HIS A 90 12.81 2.45 6.57
CA HIS A 90 11.78 3.31 5.99
C HIS A 90 10.66 2.49 5.34
N ILE A 91 11.02 1.54 4.47
CA ILE A 91 10.07 0.62 3.83
C ILE A 91 9.32 -0.20 4.89
N ASP A 92 10.01 -0.69 5.92
CA ASP A 92 9.40 -1.39 7.06
C ASP A 92 8.36 -0.52 7.76
N THR A 93 8.66 0.76 7.98
CA THR A 93 7.74 1.67 8.65
C THR A 93 6.45 1.85 7.85
N ILE A 94 6.58 2.02 6.53
CA ILE A 94 5.43 2.12 5.61
C ILE A 94 4.62 0.82 5.62
N GLN A 95 5.29 -0.32 5.50
CA GLN A 95 4.67 -1.64 5.51
C GLN A 95 3.92 -1.91 6.82
N HIS A 96 4.49 -1.57 7.98
CA HIS A 96 3.83 -1.72 9.27
C HIS A 96 2.57 -0.85 9.39
N ARG A 97 2.58 0.38 8.85
CA ARG A 97 1.38 1.23 8.82
C ARG A 97 0.28 0.57 8.01
N LEU A 98 0.59 0.04 6.84
CA LEU A 98 -0.38 -0.65 5.99
C LEU A 98 -0.89 -1.95 6.62
N LEU A 99 0.00 -2.75 7.23
CA LEU A 99 -0.36 -3.95 7.98
C LEU A 99 -1.30 -3.64 9.15
N ARG A 100 -1.12 -2.50 9.83
CA ARG A 100 -2.05 -2.10 10.90
C ARG A 100 -3.45 -1.83 10.36
N ILE A 101 -3.58 -1.17 9.22
CA ILE A 101 -4.88 -0.96 8.56
C ILE A 101 -5.50 -2.32 8.19
N HIS A 102 -4.70 -3.22 7.63
CA HIS A 102 -5.13 -4.58 7.26
C HIS A 102 -5.61 -5.40 8.47
N GLN A 103 -4.84 -5.43 9.57
CA GLN A 103 -5.21 -6.14 10.79
C GLN A 103 -6.47 -5.57 11.44
N GLN A 104 -6.61 -4.24 11.44
CA GLN A 104 -7.83 -3.59 11.91
C GLN A 104 -9.03 -3.98 11.05
N LEU A 105 -8.88 -4.09 9.73
CA LEU A 105 -9.94 -4.56 8.85
C LEU A 105 -10.30 -6.03 9.10
N LEU A 106 -9.29 -6.91 9.20
CA LEU A 106 -9.48 -8.34 9.46
C LEU A 106 -10.18 -8.62 10.79
N TYR A 107 -9.97 -7.81 11.82
CA TYR A 107 -10.69 -7.97 13.09
C TYR A 107 -12.21 -7.80 12.96
N PHE A 108 -12.67 -7.09 11.91
CA PHE A 108 -14.09 -6.82 11.67
C PHE A 108 -14.71 -7.73 10.59
N LEU A 109 -13.90 -8.50 9.86
CA LEU A 109 -14.34 -9.48 8.86
C LEU A 109 -14.57 -10.84 9.51
#